data_AF-A4WJD9-F1
#
_entry.id   AF-A4WJD9-F1
#
_cell.length_a   1.000
_cell.length_b   1.000
_cell.length_c   1.000
_cell.angle_alpha   90.00
_cell.angle_beta   90.00
_cell.angle_gamma   90.00
#
_symmetry.space_group_name_H-M   'P 1'
#
loop_
_entity.id
_entity.type
_entity.pdbx_description
1 polymer ?
#
loop_
_entity_poly.entity_id
_entity_poly.type
_entity_poly.pdbx_seq_one_letter_code
_entity_poly.pdbx_strand_id
1 'polypeptide(L)'
;MPPKYARIAVERSLADEFFLKVRKIGRKPSEVVSAVFSAVLDAIEHGYDPLDMIHICRIARSIGPGRGGYEVGLNAGVLLRAYYTPKEFVDVLTRIGPQVMGIYRVGPNTFRASDAQIRETVKGIFTGIGCKAEAQGEFLTVTC
;
A
#
# COMPACT_ATOMS: atom_id res chain seq x y z
N MET A 1 -14.87 -10.46 -35.05
CA MET A 1 -15.21 -9.91 -33.71
C MET A 1 -14.00 -10.14 -32.80
N PRO A 2 -13.47 -9.11 -32.10
CA PRO A 2 -12.39 -9.36 -31.16
C PRO A 2 -12.97 -10.16 -29.98
N PRO A 3 -12.22 -11.13 -29.41
CA PRO A 3 -12.75 -11.94 -28.32
C PRO A 3 -12.98 -11.04 -27.09
N LYS A 4 -14.26 -10.78 -26.80
CA LYS A 4 -14.72 -10.18 -25.55
C LYS A 4 -14.28 -11.11 -24.42
N TYR A 5 -13.34 -10.63 -23.60
CA TYR A 5 -12.69 -11.35 -22.52
C TYR A 5 -11.77 -12.48 -23.01
N ALA A 6 -10.54 -12.14 -23.37
CA ALA A 6 -9.44 -13.04 -23.06
C ALA A 6 -9.54 -13.30 -21.55
N ARG A 7 -10.10 -14.45 -21.16
CA ARG A 7 -10.15 -14.87 -19.75
C ARG A 7 -8.73 -14.72 -19.25
N ILE A 8 -8.51 -13.84 -18.29
CA ILE A 8 -7.30 -13.86 -17.49
C ILE A 8 -7.36 -15.22 -16.83
N ALA A 9 -6.70 -16.20 -17.45
CA ALA A 9 -6.63 -17.55 -16.95
C ALA A 9 -5.79 -17.44 -15.68
N VAL A 10 -6.44 -17.46 -14.53
CA VAL A 10 -5.76 -17.55 -13.25
C VAL A 10 -4.99 -18.87 -13.28
N GLU A 11 -3.69 -18.82 -13.02
CA GLU A 11 -2.86 -20.01 -12.93
C GLU A 11 -3.48 -20.98 -11.93
N ARG A 12 -3.67 -22.24 -12.34
CA ARG A 12 -4.36 -23.24 -11.53
C ARG A 12 -3.66 -23.48 -10.18
N SER A 13 -2.33 -23.46 -10.18
CA SER A 13 -1.49 -23.49 -8.98
C SER A 13 -1.87 -22.40 -7.97
N LEU A 14 -2.08 -21.18 -8.45
CA LEU A 14 -2.40 -20.02 -7.64
C LEU A 14 -3.84 -20.10 -7.10
N ALA A 15 -4.77 -20.61 -7.91
CA ALA A 15 -6.14 -20.87 -7.49
C ALA A 15 -6.21 -21.96 -6.40
N ASP A 16 -5.43 -23.03 -6.56
CA ASP A 16 -5.36 -24.13 -5.58
C ASP A 16 -4.71 -23.66 -4.27
N GLU A 17 -3.65 -22.85 -4.35
CA GLU A 17 -3.01 -22.24 -3.17
C GLU A 17 -3.99 -21.33 -2.41
N PHE A 18 -4.71 -20.47 -3.13
CA PHE A 18 -5.75 -19.61 -2.54
C PHE A 18 -6.83 -20.46 -1.87
N PHE A 19 -7.35 -21.48 -2.55
CA PHE A 19 -8.38 -22.37 -2.01
C PHE A 19 -7.94 -23.02 -0.70
N LEU A 20 -6.71 -23.55 -0.65
CA LEU A 20 -6.15 -24.16 0.56
C LEU A 20 -6.01 -23.15 1.71
N LYS A 21 -5.51 -21.93 1.44
CA LYS A 21 -5.39 -20.87 2.45
C LYS A 21 -6.76 -20.44 2.98
N VAL A 22 -7.75 -20.29 2.10
CA VAL A 22 -9.12 -19.89 2.48
C VAL A 22 -9.83 -20.99 3.28
N ARG A 23 -9.63 -22.27 2.93
CA ARG A 23 -10.13 -23.37 3.77
C ARG A 23 -9.53 -23.35 5.17
N LYS A 24 -8.24 -23.03 5.33
CA LYS A 24 -7.59 -22.96 6.65
C LYS A 24 -8.17 -21.87 7.56
N ILE A 25 -8.68 -20.78 7.00
CA ILE A 25 -9.37 -19.72 7.76
C ILE A 25 -10.86 -20.00 8.00
N GLY A 26 -11.36 -21.18 7.58
CA GLY A 26 -12.75 -21.61 7.82
C GLY A 26 -13.81 -20.89 6.98
N ARG A 27 -13.43 -20.27 5.86
CA ARG A 27 -14.38 -19.56 4.97
C ARG A 27 -14.52 -20.26 3.62
N LYS A 28 -15.66 -20.09 2.94
CA LYS A 28 -15.78 -20.56 1.55
C LYS A 28 -15.03 -19.60 0.61
N PRO A 29 -14.29 -20.10 -0.39
CA PRO A 29 -13.61 -19.25 -1.38
C PRO A 29 -14.53 -18.22 -2.03
N SER A 30 -15.77 -18.61 -2.37
CA SER A 30 -16.76 -17.70 -2.94
C SER A 30 -17.12 -16.54 -2.02
N GLU A 31 -17.22 -16.77 -0.71
CA GLU A 31 -17.53 -15.72 0.26
C GLU A 31 -16.36 -14.73 0.40
N VAL A 32 -15.13 -15.23 0.38
CA VAL A 32 -13.93 -14.38 0.41
C VAL A 32 -13.85 -13.53 -0.86
N VAL A 33 -14.07 -14.14 -2.02
CA VAL A 33 -14.07 -13.43 -3.31
C VAL A 33 -15.17 -12.35 -3.33
N SER A 34 -16.39 -12.67 -2.91
CA SER A 34 -17.47 -11.69 -2.81
C SER A 34 -17.13 -10.55 -1.86
N ALA A 35 -16.58 -10.84 -0.68
CA ALA A 35 -16.19 -9.80 0.27
C ALA A 35 -15.09 -8.88 -0.29
N VAL A 36 -14.10 -9.43 -1.01
CA VAL A 36 -13.07 -8.64 -1.68
C VAL A 36 -13.68 -7.74 -2.75
N PHE A 37 -14.58 -8.27 -3.60
CA PHE A 37 -15.25 -7.44 -4.62
C PHE A 37 -16.12 -6.35 -4.00
N SER A 38 -16.88 -6.66 -2.94
CA SER A 38 -17.66 -5.65 -2.23
C SER A 38 -16.78 -4.55 -1.65
N ALA A 39 -15.64 -4.89 -1.04
CA ALA A 39 -14.70 -3.91 -0.52
C ALA A 39 -14.07 -3.03 -1.63
N VAL A 40 -13.80 -3.61 -2.80
CA VAL A 40 -13.29 -2.86 -3.96
C VAL A 40 -14.36 -1.91 -4.50
N LEU A 41 -15.59 -2.38 -4.65
CA LEU A 41 -16.71 -1.54 -5.11
C LEU A 41 -16.97 -0.39 -4.13
N ASP A 42 -17.01 -0.68 -2.84
CA ASP A 42 -17.15 0.32 -1.78
C ASP A 42 -16.03 1.37 -1.83
N ALA A 43 -14.78 0.95 -2.00
CA ALA A 43 -13.65 1.87 -2.16
C ALA A 43 -13.81 2.78 -3.40
N ILE A 44 -14.27 2.23 -4.53
CA ILE A 44 -14.53 3.01 -5.75
C ILE A 44 -15.65 4.04 -5.50
N GLU A 45 -16.73 3.65 -4.82
CA GLU A 45 -17.84 4.55 -4.47
C GLU A 45 -17.37 5.71 -3.58
N HIS A 46 -16.35 5.49 -2.76
CA HIS A 46 -15.70 6.52 -1.93
C HIS A 46 -14.57 7.27 -2.65
N GLY A 47 -14.39 7.08 -3.96
CA GLY A 47 -13.46 7.84 -4.79
C GLY A 47 -12.03 7.30 -4.84
N TYR A 48 -11.78 6.07 -4.38
CA TYR A 48 -10.48 5.43 -4.53
C TYR A 48 -10.34 4.77 -5.91
N ASP A 49 -9.18 4.92 -6.55
CA ASP A 49 -8.88 4.14 -7.75
C ASP A 49 -8.63 2.67 -7.34
N PRO A 50 -9.27 1.69 -7.98
CA PRO A 50 -9.05 0.27 -7.67
C PRO A 50 -7.57 -0.16 -7.84
N LEU A 51 -6.80 0.51 -8.70
CA LEU A 51 -5.35 0.28 -8.84
C LEU A 51 -4.58 0.71 -7.58
N ASP A 52 -5.05 1.77 -6.91
CA ASP A 52 -4.44 2.27 -5.68
C ASP A 52 -4.61 1.30 -4.51
N MET A 53 -5.67 0.49 -4.51
CA MET A 53 -5.91 -0.50 -3.46
C MET A 53 -4.76 -1.50 -3.30
N ILE A 54 -4.10 -1.89 -4.40
CA ILE A 54 -2.95 -2.81 -4.33
C ILE A 54 -1.81 -2.16 -3.53
N HIS A 55 -1.57 -0.87 -3.75
CA HIS A 55 -0.54 -0.13 -3.05
C HIS A 55 -0.89 0.02 -1.57
N ILE A 56 -2.14 0.37 -1.27
CA ILE A 56 -2.67 0.49 0.10
C ILE A 56 -2.51 -0.83 0.85
N CYS A 57 -2.93 -1.95 0.26
CA CYS A 57 -2.81 -3.27 0.87
C CYS A 57 -1.35 -3.67 1.12
N ARG A 58 -0.44 -3.38 0.19
CA ARG A 58 0.99 -3.66 0.37
C ARG A 58 1.58 -2.86 1.53
N ILE A 59 1.31 -1.55 1.60
CA ILE A 59 1.79 -0.70 2.69
C ILE A 59 1.20 -1.15 4.02
N ALA A 60 -0.13 -1.32 4.10
CA ALA A 60 -0.81 -1.73 5.33
C ALA A 60 -0.30 -3.09 5.84
N ARG A 61 -0.09 -4.06 4.94
CA ARG A 61 0.50 -5.37 5.30
C ARG A 61 1.92 -5.21 5.84
N SER A 62 2.73 -4.35 5.25
CA SER A 62 4.13 -4.15 5.67
C SER A 62 4.25 -3.44 7.02
N ILE A 63 3.36 -2.48 7.32
CA ILE A 63 3.31 -1.77 8.61
C ILE A 63 2.72 -2.65 9.71
N GLY A 64 1.62 -3.36 9.40
CA GLY A 64 0.86 -4.17 10.35
C GLY A 64 -0.16 -3.35 11.16
N PRO A 65 -1.15 -4.03 11.77
CA PRO A 65 -2.28 -3.36 12.45
C PRO A 65 -1.85 -2.67 13.74
N GLY A 66 -2.29 -1.42 13.93
CA GLY A 66 -2.08 -0.65 15.17
C GLY A 66 -0.63 -0.30 15.48
N ARG A 67 0.28 -0.42 14.52
CA ARG A 67 1.70 -0.12 14.67
C ARG A 67 2.05 1.20 13.99
N GLY A 68 2.99 1.93 14.57
CA GLY A 68 3.53 3.17 14.01
C GLY A 68 4.86 3.53 14.66
N GLY A 69 5.53 4.53 14.10
CA GLY A 69 6.84 4.99 14.50
C GLY A 69 7.95 4.56 13.53
N TYR A 70 9.12 5.15 13.70
CA TYR A 70 10.24 5.05 12.78
C TYR A 70 10.66 3.60 12.48
N GLU A 71 10.88 2.78 13.52
CA GLU A 71 11.32 1.38 13.35
C GLU A 71 10.30 0.51 12.61
N VAL A 72 9.00 0.74 12.85
CA VAL A 72 7.93 0.06 12.11
C VAL A 72 7.99 0.45 10.64
N GLY A 73 8.13 1.76 10.38
CA GLY A 73 8.30 2.29 9.04
C GLY A 73 9.52 1.73 8.34
N LEU A 74 10.67 1.69 9.01
CA LEU A 74 11.93 1.18 8.47
C LEU A 74 11.80 -0.26 7.99
N ASN A 75 11.26 -1.13 8.84
CA ASN A 75 11.02 -2.53 8.49
C ASN A 75 10.02 -2.67 7.34
N ALA A 76 8.94 -1.88 7.37
CA ALA A 76 7.96 -1.88 6.30
C ALA A 76 8.59 -1.45 4.96
N GLY A 77 9.41 -0.40 4.97
CA GLY A 77 10.13 0.09 3.80
C GLY A 77 11.06 -0.95 3.20
N VAL A 78 11.79 -1.71 4.05
CA VAL A 78 12.65 -2.82 3.58
C VAL A 78 11.83 -3.88 2.86
N LEU A 79 10.65 -4.26 3.38
CA LEU A 79 9.76 -5.22 2.72
C LEU A 79 9.18 -4.68 1.41
N LEU A 80 8.92 -3.37 1.34
CA LEU A 80 8.35 -2.73 0.16
C LEU A 80 9.34 -2.65 -1.03
N ARG A 81 10.64 -2.81 -0.80
CA ARG A 81 11.66 -2.93 -1.87
C ARG A 81 11.41 -4.09 -2.83
N ALA A 82 10.67 -5.12 -2.39
CA ALA A 82 10.28 -6.22 -3.26
C ALA A 82 9.30 -5.80 -4.37
N TYR A 83 8.66 -4.63 -4.22
CA TYR A 83 7.59 -4.17 -5.12
C TYR A 83 7.87 -2.82 -5.78
N TYR A 84 8.73 -1.99 -5.21
CA TYR A 84 8.97 -0.62 -5.68
C TYR A 84 10.45 -0.26 -5.61
N THR A 85 10.90 0.49 -6.60
CA THR A 85 12.09 1.32 -6.49
C THR A 85 11.81 2.54 -5.58
N PRO A 86 12.86 3.16 -5.01
CA PRO A 86 12.71 4.38 -4.21
C PRO A 86 11.91 5.49 -4.89
N LYS A 87 12.15 5.74 -6.20
CA LYS A 87 11.46 6.79 -6.96
C LYS A 87 9.99 6.46 -7.22
N GLU A 88 9.69 5.22 -7.63
CA GLU A 88 8.30 4.79 -7.82
C GLU A 88 7.48 4.93 -6.52
N PHE A 89 8.10 4.67 -5.37
CA PHE A 89 7.41 4.79 -4.09
C PHE A 89 7.05 6.24 -3.72
N VAL A 90 7.86 7.22 -4.14
CA VAL A 90 7.51 8.64 -3.99
C VAL A 90 6.20 8.94 -4.73
N ASP A 91 6.04 8.41 -5.94
CA ASP A 91 4.83 8.63 -6.74
C ASP A 91 3.63 7.87 -6.18
N VAL A 92 3.83 6.63 -5.73
CA VAL A 92 2.80 5.86 -5.02
C VAL A 92 2.32 6.63 -3.79
N LEU A 93 3.23 7.11 -2.94
CA LEU A 93 2.84 7.81 -1.73
C LEU A 93 2.22 9.19 -2.02
N THR A 94 2.62 9.85 -3.10
CA THR A 94 1.96 11.08 -3.58
C THR A 94 0.49 10.83 -3.86
N ARG A 95 0.19 9.68 -4.48
CA ARG A 95 -1.14 9.32 -4.94
C ARG A 95 -2.05 8.88 -3.80
N ILE A 96 -1.59 7.98 -2.93
CA ILE A 96 -2.44 7.37 -1.89
C ILE A 96 -2.23 7.96 -0.49
N GLY A 97 -1.11 8.64 -0.25
CA GLY A 97 -0.74 9.19 1.05
C GLY A 97 -1.79 10.10 1.68
N PRO A 98 -2.44 11.01 0.94
CA PRO A 98 -3.44 11.91 1.50
C PRO A 98 -4.62 11.16 2.13
N GLN A 99 -5.13 10.16 1.43
CA GLN A 99 -6.33 9.42 1.79
C GLN A 99 -6.07 8.37 2.87
N VAL A 100 -4.88 7.76 2.85
CA VAL A 100 -4.56 6.59 3.69
C VAL A 100 -3.83 6.98 4.97
N MET A 101 -2.96 7.99 4.90
CA MET A 101 -2.06 8.35 5.99
C MET A 101 -2.14 9.84 6.34
N GLY A 102 -2.96 10.64 5.66
CA GLY A 102 -3.00 12.08 5.87
C GLY A 102 -1.68 12.79 5.54
N ILE A 103 -0.89 12.23 4.61
CA ILE A 103 0.38 12.82 4.15
C ILE A 103 0.24 13.41 2.75
N TYR A 104 0.66 14.67 2.60
CA TYR A 104 0.45 15.44 1.36
C TYR A 104 1.78 15.83 0.75
N ARG A 105 1.98 15.60 -0.55
CA ARG A 105 3.15 16.13 -1.26
C ARG A 105 2.95 17.64 -1.48
N VAL A 106 3.86 18.44 -0.97
CA VAL A 106 3.83 19.93 -1.03
C VAL A 106 4.98 20.50 -1.86
N GLY A 107 5.91 19.66 -2.29
CA GLY A 107 7.00 20.02 -3.19
C GLY A 107 7.56 18.76 -3.89
N PRO A 108 8.55 18.92 -4.79
CA PRO A 108 9.11 17.80 -5.55
C PRO A 108 9.58 16.65 -4.65
N ASN A 109 10.22 16.99 -3.54
CA ASN A 109 10.82 16.03 -2.60
C ASN A 109 10.33 16.24 -1.17
N THR A 110 9.19 16.89 -1.00
CA THR A 110 8.72 17.34 0.32
C THR A 110 7.28 16.94 0.54
N PHE A 111 7.05 16.28 1.66
CA PHE A 111 5.74 15.89 2.15
C PHE A 111 5.41 16.63 3.44
N ARG A 112 4.12 16.87 3.68
CA ARG A 112 3.59 17.44 4.92
C ARG A 112 2.74 16.40 5.62
N ALA A 113 3.01 16.18 6.90
CA ALA A 113 2.20 15.36 7.81
C ALA A 113 2.16 16.04 9.18
N SER A 114 0.96 16.45 9.62
CA SER A 114 0.80 17.12 10.92
C SER A 114 1.00 16.14 12.10
N ASP A 115 0.55 14.90 11.95
CA ASP A 115 0.75 13.87 12.97
C ASP A 115 2.23 13.41 13.02
N ALA A 116 2.83 13.52 14.21
CA ALA A 116 4.24 13.20 14.42
C ALA A 116 4.53 11.70 14.30
N GLN A 117 3.63 10.83 14.74
CA GLN A 117 3.80 9.39 14.66
C GLN A 117 3.72 8.91 13.21
N ILE A 118 2.77 9.44 12.43
CA ILE A 118 2.68 9.18 10.99
C ILE A 118 3.94 9.68 10.29
N ARG A 119 4.41 10.89 10.60
CA ARG A 119 5.61 11.45 10.00
C ARG A 119 6.85 10.60 10.26
N GLU A 120 7.05 10.13 11.50
CA GLU A 120 8.15 9.22 11.82
C GLU A 120 7.98 7.86 11.13
N THR A 121 6.76 7.34 11.03
CA THR A 121 6.48 6.11 10.29
C THR A 121 6.88 6.26 8.83
N VAL A 122 6.42 7.31 8.16
CA VAL A 122 6.70 7.54 6.74
C VAL A 122 8.18 7.82 6.49
N LYS A 123 8.84 8.58 7.38
CA LYS A 123 10.29 8.76 7.38
C LYS A 123 11.00 7.40 7.43
N GLY A 124 10.58 6.53 8.35
CA GLY A 124 11.06 5.16 8.43
C GLY A 124 10.86 4.41 7.11
N ILE A 125 9.67 4.48 6.50
CA ILE A 125 9.39 3.80 5.23
C ILE A 125 10.34 4.27 4.12
N PHE A 126 10.55 5.58 3.98
CA PHE A 126 11.48 6.12 2.98
C PHE A 126 12.93 5.72 3.24
N THR A 127 13.40 5.76 4.48
CA THR A 127 14.72 5.22 4.82
C THR A 127 14.81 3.73 4.50
N GLY A 128 13.77 3.00 4.88
CA GLY A 128 13.64 1.57 4.68
C GLY A 128 13.64 1.19 3.22
N ILE A 129 13.08 1.99 2.31
CA ILE A 129 13.10 1.71 0.88
C ILE A 129 14.41 2.09 0.20
N GLY A 130 15.21 2.95 0.83
CA GLY A 130 16.55 3.35 0.36
C GLY A 130 16.72 4.84 0.06
N CYS A 131 15.76 5.68 0.43
CA CYS A 131 15.90 7.13 0.35
C CYS A 131 16.58 7.68 1.62
N LYS A 132 17.11 8.91 1.54
CA LYS A 132 17.39 9.72 2.73
C LYS A 132 16.15 10.53 3.08
N ALA A 133 15.71 10.51 4.33
CA ALA A 133 14.51 11.21 4.77
C ALA A 133 14.75 12.01 6.06
N GLU A 134 14.46 13.31 6.02
CA GLU A 134 14.67 14.25 7.11
C GLU A 134 13.36 14.94 7.49
N ALA A 135 13.00 14.90 8.77
CA ALA A 135 11.80 15.54 9.28
C ALA A 135 12.14 16.86 9.97
N GLN A 136 11.46 17.94 9.59
CA GLN A 136 11.59 19.26 10.19
C GLN A 136 10.20 19.88 10.38
N GLY A 137 9.79 20.06 11.63
CA GLY A 137 8.42 20.51 11.94
C GLY A 137 7.38 19.54 11.39
N GLU A 138 6.43 20.04 10.59
CA GLU A 138 5.41 19.21 9.91
C GLU A 138 5.90 18.62 8.57
N PHE A 139 7.12 18.94 8.15
CA PHE A 139 7.62 18.58 6.82
C PHE A 139 8.57 17.39 6.88
N LEU A 140 8.52 16.58 5.83
CA LEU A 140 9.40 15.45 5.57
C LEU A 140 10.03 15.65 4.19
N THR A 141 11.34 15.90 4.16
CA THR A 141 12.12 16.03 2.93
C THR A 141 12.77 14.70 2.60
N VAL A 142 12.63 14.24 1.36
CA VAL A 142 13.02 12.90 0.91
C VAL A 142 13.92 13.01 -0.32
N THR A 143 15.08 12.36 -0.29
CA THR A 143 16.00 12.29 -1.42
C THR A 143 16.24 10.84 -1.81
N CYS A 144 15.82 10.49 -3.03
CA CYS A 144 16.04 9.25 -3.74
C CYS A 144 16.63 9.58 -5.14
#